data_AF-A0A8J6V4P5-F1
#
_entry.id   AF-A0A8J6V4P5-F1
#
_cell.length_a   1.000
_cell.length_b   1.000
_cell.length_c   1.000
_cell.angle_alpha   90.00
_cell.angle_beta   90.00
_cell.angle_gamma   90.00
#
_symmetry.space_group_name_H-M   'P 1'
#
loop_
_entity.id
_entity.type
_entity.pdbx_description
1 polymer ?
#
loop_
_entity_poly.entity_id
_entity_poly.type
_entity_poly.pdbx_seq_one_letter_code
_entity_poly.pdbx_strand_id
1 'polypeptide(L)'
;MKKYDFQEWLNAKISDDPEVILAGKLEYLRLYLTDAMRELRTQAGLTQEQLALKLGVKQAAVSKLESALKDHELESVLHYLHTLGADLLVAVKQGNELYQVSDNEEVVLVDLGAEVVQLAEAEGMTLREYVQAAVHRFSHKGVSVIKSVTAFLESDDSVAVRVRKRLGARSLSEIAAELEKCLNIPEEDDRLWAVKNLLAGSLTVVGINRNSSDESDEIELLDLAESLLEKLADVLQ
;
A
#
# COMPACT_ATOMS: atom_id res chain seq x y z
N MET A 1 -18.23 -29.20 1.34
CA MET A 1 -17.50 -29.38 2.62
C MET A 1 -17.85 -28.21 3.54
N LYS A 2 -17.92 -28.43 4.86
CA LYS A 2 -18.06 -27.30 5.81
C LYS A 2 -16.82 -26.42 5.62
N LYS A 3 -17.00 -25.15 5.24
CA LYS A 3 -15.94 -24.14 5.36
C LYS A 3 -15.63 -24.06 6.86
N TYR A 4 -14.44 -24.47 7.29
CA TYR A 4 -14.04 -24.17 8.66
C TYR A 4 -13.81 -22.65 8.75
N ASP A 5 -14.39 -22.02 9.76
CA ASP A 5 -14.19 -20.59 9.98
C ASP A 5 -12.84 -20.37 10.66
N PHE A 6 -11.92 -19.74 9.92
CA PHE A 6 -10.58 -19.40 10.41
C PHE A 6 -10.63 -18.56 11.69
N GLN A 7 -11.63 -17.66 11.78
CA GLN A 7 -11.80 -16.78 12.92
C GLN A 7 -12.25 -17.58 14.14
N GLU A 8 -13.16 -18.54 13.98
CA GLU A 8 -13.60 -19.40 15.09
C GLU A 8 -12.46 -20.29 15.61
N TRP A 9 -11.63 -20.86 14.73
CA TRP A 9 -10.51 -21.71 15.16
C TRP A 9 -9.37 -20.91 15.82
N LEU A 10 -9.04 -19.72 15.30
CA LEU A 10 -8.07 -18.83 15.94
C LEU A 10 -8.53 -18.35 17.32
N ASN A 11 -9.85 -18.12 17.47
CA ASN A 11 -10.44 -17.66 18.73
C ASN A 11 -10.75 -18.80 19.71
N ALA A 12 -10.76 -20.05 19.23
CA ALA A 12 -10.86 -21.21 20.09
C ALA A 12 -9.57 -21.34 20.91
N LYS A 13 -9.69 -21.21 22.23
CA LYS A 13 -8.57 -21.37 23.16
C LYS A 13 -8.20 -22.86 23.26
N ILE A 14 -7.43 -23.35 22.29
CA ILE A 14 -7.06 -24.77 22.16
C ILE A 14 -5.93 -25.12 23.14
N SER A 15 -4.97 -24.22 23.34
CA SER A 15 -3.86 -24.34 24.29
C SER A 15 -3.24 -22.96 24.55
N ASP A 16 -2.61 -22.77 25.71
CA ASP A 16 -1.80 -21.59 26.03
C ASP A 16 -0.30 -21.82 25.69
N ASP A 17 0.07 -23.02 25.23
CA ASP A 17 1.43 -23.37 24.82
C ASP A 17 1.78 -22.75 23.44
N PRO A 18 2.80 -21.87 23.35
CA PRO A 18 3.19 -21.24 22.09
C PRO A 18 3.56 -22.21 20.96
N GLU A 19 4.18 -23.35 21.27
CA GLU A 19 4.58 -24.34 20.25
C GLU A 19 3.36 -25.05 19.67
N VAL A 20 2.38 -25.38 20.52
CA VAL A 20 1.12 -26.01 20.11
C VAL A 20 0.29 -25.06 19.25
N ILE A 21 0.23 -23.77 19.62
CA ILE A 21 -0.46 -22.74 18.83
C ILE A 21 0.20 -22.58 17.45
N LEU A 22 1.53 -22.53 17.40
CA LEU A 22 2.27 -22.40 16.15
C LEU A 22 2.05 -23.61 15.23
N ALA A 23 2.18 -24.82 15.77
CA ALA A 23 1.95 -26.06 15.03
C ALA A 23 0.52 -26.13 14.48
N GLY A 24 -0.47 -25.71 15.27
CA GLY A 24 -1.86 -25.63 14.82
C GLY A 24 -2.06 -24.64 13.67
N LYS A 25 -1.48 -23.44 13.77
CA LYS A 25 -1.61 -22.39 12.73
C LYS A 25 -1.00 -22.87 11.41
N LEU A 26 0.13 -23.54 11.49
CA LEU A 26 0.85 -24.08 10.35
C LEU A 26 0.08 -25.25 9.70
N GLU A 27 -0.51 -26.15 10.49
CA GLU A 27 -1.35 -27.23 9.98
C GLU A 27 -2.62 -26.68 9.30
N TYR A 28 -3.24 -25.69 9.91
CA TYR A 28 -4.41 -25.00 9.34
C TYR A 28 -4.06 -24.37 7.99
N LEU A 29 -2.97 -23.59 7.93
CA LEU A 29 -2.52 -22.94 6.69
C LEU A 29 -2.28 -23.98 5.58
N ARG A 30 -1.62 -25.10 5.90
CA ARG A 30 -1.38 -26.19 4.95
C ARG A 30 -2.68 -26.78 4.42
N LEU A 31 -3.62 -27.11 5.29
CA LEU A 31 -4.90 -27.69 4.92
C LEU A 31 -5.66 -26.79 3.94
N TYR A 32 -5.75 -25.49 4.27
CA TYR A 32 -6.49 -24.51 3.48
C TYR A 32 -5.84 -24.21 2.14
N LEU A 33 -4.52 -24.05 2.14
CA LEU A 33 -3.77 -23.83 0.91
C LEU A 33 -3.91 -25.03 -0.03
N THR A 34 -3.80 -26.26 0.50
CA THR A 34 -4.03 -27.47 -0.29
C THR A 34 -5.44 -27.54 -0.87
N ASP A 35 -6.47 -27.17 -0.10
CA ASP A 35 -7.86 -27.20 -0.59
C ASP A 35 -8.07 -26.16 -1.70
N ALA A 36 -7.58 -24.93 -1.50
CA ALA A 36 -7.63 -23.87 -2.51
C ALA A 36 -6.90 -24.27 -3.81
N MET A 37 -5.71 -24.87 -3.72
CA MET A 37 -4.97 -25.37 -4.87
C MET A 37 -5.77 -26.42 -5.66
N ARG A 38 -6.40 -27.38 -4.97
CA ARG A 38 -7.25 -28.41 -5.59
C ARG A 38 -8.46 -27.80 -6.27
N GLU A 39 -9.11 -26.83 -5.63
CA GLU A 39 -10.25 -26.11 -6.20
C GLU A 39 -9.84 -25.37 -7.47
N LEU A 40 -8.77 -24.58 -7.43
CA LEU A 40 -8.24 -23.85 -8.59
C LEU A 40 -7.90 -24.77 -9.75
N ARG A 41 -7.23 -25.91 -9.49
CA ARG A 41 -6.94 -26.91 -10.53
C ARG A 41 -8.23 -27.47 -11.13
N THR A 42 -9.23 -27.76 -10.29
CA THR A 42 -10.50 -28.32 -10.74
C THR A 42 -11.32 -27.31 -11.55
N GLN A 43 -11.30 -26.03 -11.17
CA GLN A 43 -11.90 -24.93 -11.93
C GLN A 43 -11.21 -24.72 -13.28
N ALA A 44 -9.89 -24.90 -13.34
CA ALA A 44 -9.13 -24.93 -14.59
C ALA A 44 -9.38 -26.19 -15.44
N GLY A 45 -10.19 -27.15 -14.96
CA GLY A 45 -10.55 -28.38 -15.67
C GLY A 45 -9.39 -29.37 -15.82
N LEU A 46 -8.33 -29.25 -15.01
CA LEU A 46 -7.13 -30.07 -15.13
C LEU A 46 -7.13 -31.25 -14.17
N THR A 47 -6.66 -32.40 -14.63
CA THR A 47 -6.28 -33.51 -13.74
C THR A 47 -4.91 -33.25 -13.11
N GLN A 48 -4.56 -34.00 -12.05
CA GLN A 48 -3.23 -33.92 -11.45
C GLN A 48 -2.11 -34.25 -12.45
N GLU A 49 -2.34 -35.22 -13.35
CA GLU A 49 -1.38 -35.59 -14.40
C GLU A 49 -1.19 -34.46 -15.40
N GLN A 50 -2.28 -33.82 -15.83
CA GLN A 50 -2.22 -32.71 -16.79
C GLN A 50 -1.53 -31.49 -16.19
N LEU A 51 -1.79 -31.18 -14.91
CA LEU A 51 -1.07 -30.12 -14.23
C LEU A 51 0.41 -30.46 -14.05
N ALA A 52 0.74 -31.70 -13.70
CA ALA A 52 2.12 -32.15 -13.59
C ALA A 52 2.88 -32.00 -14.92
N LEU A 53 2.24 -32.34 -16.04
CA LEU A 53 2.79 -32.12 -17.38
C LEU A 53 3.06 -30.64 -17.65
N LYS A 54 2.13 -29.73 -17.30
CA LYS A 54 2.34 -28.28 -17.45
C LYS A 54 3.48 -27.75 -16.60
N LEU A 55 3.63 -28.29 -15.39
CA LEU A 55 4.70 -27.94 -14.45
C LEU A 55 6.05 -28.59 -14.80
N GLY A 56 6.09 -29.53 -15.75
CA GLY A 56 7.31 -30.28 -16.07
C GLY A 56 7.75 -31.25 -14.97
N VAL A 57 6.84 -31.65 -14.07
CA VAL A 57 7.12 -32.54 -12.93
C VAL A 57 6.35 -33.86 -13.04
N LYS A 58 6.69 -34.83 -12.19
CA LYS A 58 5.94 -36.10 -12.10
C LYS A 58 4.62 -35.89 -11.36
N GLN A 59 3.57 -36.64 -11.71
CA GLN A 59 2.27 -36.58 -11.03
C GLN A 59 2.37 -36.80 -9.51
N ALA A 60 3.32 -37.63 -9.06
CA ALA A 60 3.60 -37.82 -7.63
C ALA A 60 4.01 -36.52 -6.90
N ALA A 61 4.64 -35.55 -7.60
CA ALA A 61 4.97 -34.24 -7.01
C ALA A 61 3.71 -33.39 -6.81
N VAL A 62 2.79 -33.38 -7.78
CA VAL A 62 1.49 -32.71 -7.65
C VAL A 62 0.63 -33.35 -6.57
N SER A 63 0.61 -34.68 -6.48
CA SER A 63 -0.11 -35.38 -5.41
C SER A 63 0.45 -35.07 -4.02
N LYS A 64 1.76 -34.87 -3.90
CA LYS A 64 2.38 -34.42 -2.65
C LYS A 64 1.96 -32.98 -2.33
N LEU A 65 2.00 -32.07 -3.31
CA LEU A 65 1.59 -30.67 -3.15
C LEU A 65 0.11 -30.50 -2.78
N GLU A 66 -0.73 -31.39 -3.29
CA GLU A 66 -2.15 -31.44 -2.96
C GLU A 66 -2.42 -32.29 -1.71
N SER A 67 -1.44 -32.57 -0.84
CA SER A 67 -1.64 -33.35 0.38
C SER A 67 -1.30 -32.54 1.63
N ALA A 68 -2.31 -32.22 2.44
CA ALA A 68 -2.13 -31.51 3.71
C ALA A 68 -1.16 -32.21 4.70
N LEU A 69 -1.00 -33.54 4.60
CA LEU A 69 -0.11 -34.34 5.45
C LEU A 69 1.39 -34.24 5.08
N LYS A 70 1.74 -33.39 4.11
CA LYS A 70 3.11 -33.23 3.63
C LYS A 70 3.52 -31.76 3.69
N ASP A 71 4.80 -31.57 3.94
CA ASP A 71 5.41 -30.25 3.89
C ASP A 71 5.56 -29.82 2.44
N HIS A 72 5.21 -28.56 2.18
CA HIS A 72 5.29 -27.95 0.86
C HIS A 72 6.33 -26.85 0.89
N GLU A 73 7.26 -26.88 -0.05
CA GLU A 73 8.13 -25.73 -0.29
C GLU A 73 7.31 -24.59 -0.90
N LEU A 74 7.44 -23.39 -0.35
CA LEU A 74 6.67 -22.22 -0.78
C LEU A 74 6.88 -21.94 -2.28
N GLU A 75 8.10 -22.08 -2.78
CA GLU A 75 8.45 -21.93 -4.19
C GLU A 75 7.64 -22.87 -5.10
N SER A 76 7.44 -24.12 -4.66
CA SER A 76 6.66 -25.11 -5.39
C SER A 76 5.17 -24.77 -5.41
N VAL A 77 4.64 -24.19 -4.32
CA VAL A 77 3.26 -23.67 -4.27
C VAL A 77 3.12 -22.49 -5.23
N LEU A 78 4.06 -21.55 -5.23
CA LEU A 78 4.02 -20.39 -6.12
C LEU A 78 4.06 -20.80 -7.60
N HIS A 79 4.94 -21.74 -7.97
CA HIS A 79 4.97 -22.28 -9.34
C HIS A 79 3.66 -22.97 -9.74
N TYR A 80 3.07 -23.74 -8.81
CA TYR A 80 1.78 -24.37 -9.02
C TYR A 80 0.69 -23.33 -9.32
N LEU A 81 0.58 -22.30 -8.48
CA LEU A 81 -0.45 -21.26 -8.61
C LEU A 81 -0.24 -20.42 -9.87
N HIS A 82 1.00 -19.99 -10.13
CA HIS A 82 1.35 -19.24 -11.33
C HIS A 82 1.01 -20.02 -12.62
N THR A 83 1.22 -21.33 -12.64
CA THR A 83 0.86 -22.20 -13.78
C THR A 83 -0.65 -22.25 -14.04
N LEU A 84 -1.46 -21.99 -13.00
CA LEU A 84 -2.91 -21.86 -13.09
C LEU A 84 -3.37 -20.42 -13.32
N GLY A 85 -2.45 -19.45 -13.42
CA GLY A 85 -2.76 -18.03 -13.53
C GLY A 85 -3.30 -17.42 -12.24
N ALA A 86 -2.92 -17.97 -11.09
CA ALA A 86 -3.29 -17.48 -9.77
C ALA A 86 -2.06 -16.97 -9.01
N ASP A 87 -2.26 -15.90 -8.25
CA ASP A 87 -1.24 -15.32 -7.37
C ASP A 87 -1.54 -15.65 -5.90
N LEU A 88 -0.48 -15.91 -5.12
CA LEU A 88 -0.60 -16.08 -3.68
C LEU A 88 -0.44 -14.73 -2.99
N LEU A 89 -1.51 -14.24 -2.37
CA LEU A 89 -1.45 -13.04 -1.55
C LEU A 89 -1.13 -13.40 -0.09
N VAL A 90 -0.12 -12.75 0.49
CA VAL A 90 0.36 -13.01 1.86
C VAL A 90 0.57 -11.71 2.60
N ALA A 91 0.11 -11.66 3.85
CA ALA A 91 0.34 -10.55 4.76
C ALA A 91 0.84 -11.05 6.13
N VAL A 92 1.62 -10.23 6.81
CA VAL A 92 2.17 -10.46 8.16
C VAL A 92 1.57 -9.43 9.10
N LYS A 93 1.02 -9.88 10.23
CA LYS A 93 0.46 -8.99 11.26
C LYS A 93 1.36 -8.94 12.49
N GLN A 94 1.72 -7.74 12.93
CA GLN A 94 2.43 -7.49 14.19
C GLN A 94 1.65 -6.48 15.03
N GLY A 95 0.98 -6.96 16.08
CA GLY A 95 0.08 -6.11 16.86
C GLY A 95 -1.07 -5.59 15.99
N ASN A 96 -1.15 -4.27 15.82
CA ASN A 96 -2.11 -3.60 14.93
C ASN A 96 -1.56 -3.30 13.53
N GLU A 97 -0.28 -3.56 13.28
CA GLU A 97 0.34 -3.29 11.98
C GLU A 97 0.23 -4.50 11.05
N LEU A 98 0.00 -4.24 9.77
CA LEU A 98 -0.07 -5.25 8.73
C LEU A 98 0.92 -4.93 7.60
N TYR A 99 1.72 -5.94 7.26
CA TYR A 99 2.74 -5.88 6.24
C TYR A 99 2.34 -6.82 5.10
N GLN A 100 1.94 -6.28 3.96
CA GLN A 100 1.74 -7.10 2.75
C GLN A 100 3.10 -7.50 2.19
N VAL A 101 3.30 -8.80 1.95
CA VAL A 101 4.56 -9.38 1.44
C VAL A 101 4.41 -9.86 -0.01
N SER A 102 3.18 -10.05 -0.48
CA SER A 102 2.90 -10.40 -1.87
C SER A 102 2.88 -9.16 -2.77
N ASP A 103 3.62 -9.24 -3.87
CA ASP A 103 3.63 -8.23 -4.93
C ASP A 103 2.33 -8.32 -5.74
N ASN A 104 1.45 -7.32 -5.61
CA ASN A 104 0.31 -7.17 -6.51
C ASN A 104 -0.07 -5.68 -6.57
N GLU A 105 0.17 -5.06 -7.73
CA GLU A 105 -0.11 -3.64 -8.00
C GLU A 105 -1.61 -3.29 -7.93
N GLU A 106 -2.50 -4.29 -8.05
CA GLU A 106 -3.95 -4.08 -8.16
C GLU A 106 -4.75 -4.47 -6.91
N VAL A 107 -4.20 -5.30 -6.01
CA VAL A 107 -4.94 -5.84 -4.85
C VAL A 107 -4.15 -5.70 -3.56
N VAL A 108 -4.57 -4.76 -2.72
CA VAL A 108 -4.08 -4.63 -1.34
C VAL A 108 -4.84 -5.60 -0.44
N LEU A 109 -4.13 -6.50 0.24
CA LEU A 109 -4.67 -7.22 1.39
C LEU A 109 -4.75 -6.24 2.56
N VAL A 110 -5.90 -5.58 2.75
CA VAL A 110 -6.10 -4.70 3.89
C VAL A 110 -6.70 -5.50 5.06
N ASP A 111 -5.91 -5.78 6.08
CA ASP A 111 -6.41 -6.09 7.42
C ASP A 111 -6.99 -4.80 7.98
N LEU A 112 -8.31 -4.68 7.83
CA LEU A 112 -9.06 -3.53 8.27
C LEU A 112 -9.38 -3.75 9.74
N GLY A 113 -8.90 -2.85 10.59
CA GLY A 113 -9.24 -2.86 12.01
C GLY A 113 -10.76 -2.90 12.21
N ALA A 114 -11.22 -3.48 13.32
CA ALA A 114 -12.66 -3.61 13.62
C ALA A 114 -13.42 -2.28 13.55
N GLU A 115 -12.72 -1.17 13.76
CA GLU A 115 -13.19 0.21 13.61
C GLU A 115 -13.67 0.50 12.18
N VAL A 116 -12.99 -0.01 11.15
CA VAL A 116 -13.36 0.21 9.74
C VAL A 116 -14.61 -0.59 9.36
N VAL A 117 -14.81 -1.76 9.95
CA VAL A 117 -16.05 -2.53 9.80
C VAL A 117 -17.22 -1.76 10.41
N GLN A 118 -17.03 -1.18 11.60
CA GLN A 118 -18.04 -0.35 12.25
C GLN A 118 -18.36 0.92 11.44
N LEU A 119 -17.36 1.53 10.80
CA LEU A 119 -17.55 2.69 9.92
C LEU A 119 -18.32 2.32 8.65
N ALA A 120 -17.99 1.18 8.03
CA ALA A 120 -18.73 0.67 6.87
C ALA A 120 -20.20 0.38 7.22
N GLU A 121 -20.45 -0.25 8.38
CA GLU A 121 -21.80 -0.51 8.89
C GLU A 121 -22.56 0.79 9.20
N ALA A 122 -21.90 1.79 9.78
CA ALA A 122 -22.48 3.10 10.07
C ALA A 122 -22.90 3.86 8.79
N GLU A 123 -22.17 3.66 7.69
CA GLU A 123 -22.51 4.22 6.38
C GLU A 123 -23.46 3.32 5.56
N GLY A 124 -23.88 2.18 6.09
CA GLY A 124 -24.76 1.23 5.39
C GLY A 124 -24.12 0.59 4.15
N MET A 125 -22.80 0.56 4.09
CA MET A 125 -22.02 -0.01 2.99
C MET A 125 -21.44 -1.36 3.38
N THR A 126 -21.19 -2.22 2.40
CA THR A 126 -20.31 -3.37 2.64
C THR A 126 -18.88 -2.88 2.89
N LEU A 127 -18.09 -3.63 3.65
CA LEU A 127 -16.68 -3.30 3.92
C LEU A 127 -15.89 -3.04 2.63
N ARG A 128 -16.14 -3.84 1.59
CA ARG A 128 -15.52 -3.67 0.27
C ARG A 128 -15.89 -2.34 -0.38
N GLU A 129 -17.18 -1.99 -0.38
CA GLU A 129 -17.68 -0.74 -0.97
C GLU A 129 -17.16 0.47 -0.20
N TYR A 130 -17.13 0.40 1.13
CA TYR A 130 -16.59 1.46 1.98
C TYR A 130 -15.11 1.72 1.68
N VAL A 131 -14.30 0.65 1.58
CA VAL A 131 -12.87 0.78 1.27
C VAL A 131 -12.65 1.30 -0.14
N GLN A 132 -13.40 0.79 -1.13
CA GLN A 132 -13.32 1.29 -2.50
C GLN A 132 -13.73 2.76 -2.59
N ALA A 133 -14.80 3.17 -1.90
CA ALA A 133 -15.24 4.55 -1.83
C ALA A 133 -14.21 5.43 -1.13
N ALA A 134 -13.61 4.97 -0.03
CA ALA A 134 -12.54 5.67 0.66
C ALA A 134 -11.33 5.85 -0.24
N VAL A 135 -10.84 4.79 -0.89
CA VAL A 135 -9.72 4.84 -1.83
C VAL A 135 -10.01 5.78 -3.00
N HIS A 136 -11.22 5.73 -3.58
CA HIS A 136 -11.63 6.67 -4.61
C HIS A 136 -11.67 8.11 -4.08
N ARG A 137 -12.14 8.33 -2.85
CA ARG A 137 -12.19 9.66 -2.23
C ARG A 137 -10.78 10.21 -1.95
N PHE A 138 -9.86 9.38 -1.48
CA PHE A 138 -8.45 9.76 -1.29
C PHE A 138 -7.75 10.03 -2.63
N SER A 139 -7.98 9.18 -3.64
CA SER A 139 -7.44 9.36 -4.98
C SER A 139 -7.98 10.63 -5.67
N HIS A 140 -9.29 10.89 -5.58
CA HIS A 140 -9.90 12.10 -6.14
C HIS A 140 -9.54 13.35 -5.35
N LYS A 141 -9.36 13.26 -4.03
CA LYS A 141 -8.89 14.39 -3.22
C LYS A 141 -7.48 14.79 -3.63
N GLY A 142 -6.58 13.82 -3.83
CA GLY A 142 -5.23 14.11 -4.31
C GLY A 142 -5.20 14.72 -5.72
N VAL A 143 -5.95 14.12 -6.66
CA VAL A 143 -6.10 14.68 -8.03
C VAL A 143 -6.75 16.08 -8.02
N SER A 144 -7.69 16.34 -7.11
CA SER A 144 -8.31 17.66 -6.94
C SER A 144 -7.33 18.68 -6.35
N VAL A 145 -6.52 18.29 -5.36
CA VAL A 145 -5.50 19.16 -4.74
C VAL A 145 -4.42 19.51 -5.77
N ILE A 146 -3.88 18.52 -6.50
CA ILE A 146 -2.91 18.77 -7.58
C ILE A 146 -3.49 19.75 -8.59
N LYS A 147 -4.76 19.58 -8.99
CA LYS A 147 -5.41 20.48 -9.96
C LYS A 147 -5.56 21.91 -9.43
N SER A 148 -5.99 22.08 -8.18
CA SER A 148 -6.12 23.40 -7.54
C SER A 148 -4.77 24.07 -7.33
N VAL A 149 -3.75 23.33 -6.88
CA VAL A 149 -2.37 23.82 -6.74
C VAL A 149 -1.79 24.19 -8.10
N THR A 150 -2.02 23.38 -9.14
CA THR A 150 -1.57 23.69 -10.51
C THR A 150 -2.23 24.98 -11.03
N ALA A 151 -3.54 25.13 -10.84
CA ALA A 151 -4.26 26.35 -11.22
C ALA A 151 -3.76 27.59 -10.46
N PHE A 152 -3.40 27.45 -9.18
CA PHE A 152 -2.76 28.51 -8.42
C PHE A 152 -1.37 28.86 -8.97
N LEU A 153 -0.53 27.85 -9.26
CA LEU A 153 0.80 28.06 -9.83
C LEU A 153 0.76 28.70 -11.22
N GLU A 154 -0.30 28.48 -12.00
CA GLU A 154 -0.54 29.14 -13.29
C GLU A 154 -0.97 30.61 -13.14
N SER A 155 -1.56 30.98 -12.01
CA SER A 155 -2.09 32.32 -11.76
C SER A 155 -1.00 33.41 -11.68
N ASP A 156 -1.42 34.66 -11.87
CA ASP A 156 -0.57 35.85 -11.73
C ASP A 156 -0.38 36.28 -10.26
N ASP A 157 -0.72 35.43 -9.29
CA ASP A 157 -0.47 35.72 -7.88
C ASP A 157 1.04 35.92 -7.65
N SER A 158 1.37 36.95 -6.87
CA SER A 158 2.76 37.33 -6.59
C SER A 158 3.59 36.19 -5.97
N VAL A 159 2.97 35.32 -5.18
CA VAL A 159 3.60 34.14 -4.57
C VAL A 159 3.81 33.06 -5.62
N ALA A 160 2.81 32.77 -6.46
CA ALA A 160 2.92 31.81 -7.56
C ALA A 160 4.02 32.20 -8.57
N VAL A 161 4.14 33.49 -8.90
CA VAL A 161 5.20 34.02 -9.78
C VAL A 161 6.59 33.83 -9.14
N ARG A 162 6.73 34.09 -7.84
CA ARG A 162 8.00 33.89 -7.10
C ARG A 162 8.40 32.41 -7.05
N VAL A 163 7.45 31.50 -6.80
CA VAL A 163 7.67 30.05 -6.79
C VAL A 163 8.12 29.56 -8.17
N ARG A 164 7.42 29.98 -9.25
CA ARG A 164 7.79 29.66 -10.63
C ARG A 164 9.19 30.16 -11.00
N LYS A 165 9.54 31.38 -10.59
CA LYS A 165 10.85 31.96 -10.86
C LYS A 165 11.98 31.19 -10.18
N ARG A 166 11.76 30.66 -8.96
CA ARG A 166 12.78 29.93 -8.19
C ARG A 166 12.93 28.48 -8.67
N LEU A 167 11.82 27.81 -9.00
CA LEU A 167 11.81 26.39 -9.40
C LEU A 167 11.89 26.16 -10.92
N GLY A 168 12.14 27.20 -11.71
CA GLY A 168 11.86 27.30 -13.16
C GLY A 168 12.41 26.24 -14.12
N ALA A 169 13.15 25.23 -13.66
CA ALA A 169 13.48 24.03 -14.44
C ALA A 169 12.47 22.89 -14.29
N ARG A 170 11.60 22.91 -13.27
CA ARG A 170 10.61 21.86 -12.97
C ARG A 170 9.27 22.18 -13.63
N SER A 171 8.53 21.15 -14.03
CA SER A 171 7.18 21.33 -14.56
C SER A 171 6.20 21.72 -13.44
N LEU A 172 5.14 22.48 -13.77
CA LEU A 172 4.13 22.89 -12.79
C LEU A 172 3.45 21.70 -12.12
N SER A 173 3.21 20.62 -12.88
CA SER A 173 2.63 19.38 -12.38
C SER A 173 3.55 18.65 -11.39
N GLU A 174 4.86 18.64 -11.62
CA GLU A 174 5.84 18.08 -10.66
C GLU A 174 5.88 18.93 -9.39
N ILE A 175 5.86 20.26 -9.50
CA ILE A 175 5.82 21.16 -8.33
C ILE A 175 4.53 20.93 -7.54
N ALA A 176 3.38 20.80 -8.21
CA ALA A 176 2.10 20.55 -7.57
C ALA A 176 2.05 19.19 -6.85
N ALA A 177 2.61 18.13 -7.43
CA ALA A 177 2.70 16.82 -6.80
C ALA A 177 3.62 16.82 -5.56
N GLU A 178 4.74 17.53 -5.59
CA GLU A 178 5.62 17.66 -4.43
C GLU A 178 5.00 18.54 -3.32
N LEU A 179 4.26 19.60 -3.70
CA LEU A 179 3.51 20.41 -2.75
C LEU A 179 2.38 19.61 -2.09
N GLU A 180 1.68 18.75 -2.83
CA GLU A 180 0.67 17.85 -2.27
C GLU A 180 1.27 16.93 -1.20
N LYS A 181 2.46 16.35 -1.45
CA LYS A 181 3.17 15.54 -0.46
C LYS A 181 3.50 16.35 0.80
N CYS A 182 3.92 17.61 0.65
CA CYS A 182 4.19 18.49 1.79
C CYS A 182 2.91 18.82 2.58
N LEU A 183 1.80 19.09 1.89
CA LEU A 183 0.51 19.43 2.51
C LEU A 183 -0.13 18.27 3.27
N ASN A 184 0.25 17.03 2.97
CA ASN A 184 -0.19 15.83 3.71
C ASN A 184 0.57 15.61 5.04
N ILE A 185 1.58 16.41 5.35
CA ILE A 185 2.28 16.36 6.64
C ILE A 185 1.38 16.97 7.73
N PRO A 186 1.06 16.25 8.82
CA PRO A 186 0.13 16.72 9.83
C PRO A 186 0.73 17.82 10.73
N GLU A 187 2.04 17.80 10.99
CA GLU A 187 2.73 18.82 11.77
C GLU A 187 3.04 20.09 10.96
N GLU A 188 2.63 21.26 11.46
CA GLU A 188 2.75 22.53 10.74
C GLU A 188 4.21 22.97 10.53
N ASP A 189 5.06 22.77 11.54
CA ASP A 189 6.49 23.10 11.49
C ASP A 189 7.23 22.23 10.46
N ASP A 190 6.90 20.93 10.41
CA ASP A 190 7.49 19.99 9.45
C ASP A 190 6.99 20.25 8.03
N ARG A 191 5.72 20.66 7.87
CA ARG A 191 5.15 21.10 6.59
C ARG A 191 5.85 22.35 6.07
N LEU A 192 6.06 23.36 6.92
CA LEU A 192 6.79 24.58 6.57
C LEU A 192 8.22 24.25 6.12
N TRP A 193 8.89 23.35 6.85
CA TRP A 193 10.25 22.95 6.54
C TRP A 193 10.35 22.12 5.24
N ALA A 194 9.38 21.25 4.98
CA ALA A 194 9.28 20.49 3.73
C ALA A 194 9.11 21.42 2.51
N VAL A 195 8.25 22.44 2.63
CA VAL A 195 8.06 23.44 1.57
C VAL A 195 9.32 24.29 1.37
N LYS A 196 10.00 24.70 2.46
CA LYS A 196 11.30 25.40 2.37
C LYS A 196 12.30 24.58 1.57
N ASN A 197 12.44 23.29 1.87
CA ASN A 197 13.38 22.39 1.18
C ASN A 197 13.03 22.17 -0.28
N LEU A 198 11.73 22.09 -0.59
CA LEU A 198 11.24 22.02 -1.96
C LEU A 198 11.68 23.27 -2.75
N LEU A 199 11.50 24.46 -2.18
CA LEU A 199 11.90 25.75 -2.77
C LEU A 199 13.42 25.93 -2.86
N ALA A 200 14.18 25.33 -1.95
CA ALA A 200 15.65 25.30 -1.99
C ALA A 200 16.21 24.37 -3.08
N GLY A 201 15.36 23.54 -3.72
CA GLY A 201 15.69 22.80 -4.92
C GLY A 201 16.24 21.38 -4.73
N SER A 202 16.26 20.81 -3.51
CA SER A 202 16.89 19.51 -3.26
C SER A 202 15.92 18.32 -3.28
N LEU A 203 15.95 17.57 -4.37
CA LEU A 203 15.78 16.11 -4.36
C LEU A 203 16.97 15.52 -5.13
N THR A 204 18.18 15.81 -4.67
CA THR A 204 19.36 15.04 -5.03
C THR A 204 20.03 14.55 -3.76
N VAL A 205 19.87 13.26 -3.50
CA VAL A 205 20.84 12.48 -2.73
C VAL A 205 22.22 12.77 -3.32
N VAL A 206 23.09 13.44 -2.55
CA VAL A 206 24.57 13.35 -2.51
C VAL A 206 25.11 14.68 -1.95
N GLY A 207 25.78 14.57 -0.80
CA GLY A 207 26.79 15.55 -0.39
C GLY A 207 26.32 16.59 0.63
N ILE A 208 26.57 16.28 1.91
CA ILE A 208 26.78 17.30 2.93
C ILE A 208 28.02 18.09 2.49
N ASN A 209 27.84 19.19 1.76
CA ASN A 209 28.88 20.18 1.56
C ASN A 209 28.43 21.48 2.21
N ARG A 210 28.77 21.61 3.49
CA ARG A 210 28.69 22.86 4.24
C ARG A 210 29.64 23.87 3.59
N ASN A 211 29.15 24.66 2.65
CA ASN A 211 29.84 25.87 2.25
C ASN A 211 28.85 26.92 1.73
N SER A 212 28.55 27.88 2.62
CA SER A 212 27.94 29.20 2.39
C SER A 212 26.60 29.26 1.65
N SER A 213 25.48 29.02 2.36
CA SER A 213 24.24 29.77 2.11
C SER A 213 24.31 31.07 2.92
N ASP A 214 24.06 32.20 2.26
CA ASP A 214 23.90 33.50 2.89
C ASP A 214 22.69 33.42 3.84
N GLU A 215 22.80 33.85 5.10
CA GLU A 215 21.68 33.79 6.07
C GLU A 215 20.42 34.51 5.53
N SER A 216 20.59 35.47 4.60
CA SER A 216 19.50 36.16 3.93
C SER A 216 18.67 35.28 2.98
N ASP A 217 19.30 34.35 2.25
CA ASP A 217 18.60 33.42 1.34
C ASP A 217 17.72 32.42 2.12
N GLU A 218 18.13 32.04 3.34
CA GLU A 218 17.36 31.12 4.18
C GLU A 218 16.12 31.75 4.80
N ILE A 219 16.20 33.03 5.16
CA ILE A 219 15.07 33.81 5.68
C ILE A 219 14.06 34.07 4.55
N GLU A 220 14.54 34.49 3.37
CA GLU A 220 13.65 34.72 2.22
C GLU A 220 12.92 33.45 1.74
N LEU A 221 13.54 32.27 1.89
CA LEU A 221 12.92 30.98 1.58
C LEU A 221 11.86 30.58 2.60
N LEU A 222 12.09 30.85 3.88
CA LEU A 222 11.11 30.61 4.94
C LEU A 222 9.88 31.52 4.76
N ASP A 223 10.09 32.82 4.51
CA ASP A 223 9.02 33.77 4.27
C ASP A 223 8.18 33.39 3.04
N LEU A 224 8.84 32.90 1.98
CA LEU A 224 8.16 32.42 0.78
C LEU A 224 7.38 31.12 1.04
N ALA A 225 7.94 30.20 1.84
CA ALA A 225 7.27 28.95 2.21
C ALA A 225 6.02 29.20 3.05
N GLU A 226 6.09 30.13 4.01
CA GLU A 226 4.96 30.54 4.84
C GLU A 226 3.85 31.20 4.00
N SER A 227 4.23 32.17 3.17
CA SER A 227 3.30 32.84 2.25
C SER A 227 2.63 31.87 1.28
N LEU A 228 3.37 30.85 0.83
CA LEU A 228 2.86 29.81 -0.07
C LEU A 228 1.85 28.92 0.67
N LEU A 229 2.14 28.51 1.90
CA LEU A 229 1.22 27.68 2.69
C LEU A 229 -0.07 28.43 3.02
N GLU A 230 0.00 29.71 3.36
CA GLU A 230 -1.18 30.55 3.59
C GLU A 230 -2.06 30.63 2.33
N LYS A 231 -1.46 30.91 1.17
CA LYS A 231 -2.20 30.96 -0.11
C LYS A 231 -2.78 29.62 -0.53
N LEU A 232 -2.06 28.53 -0.30
CA LEU A 232 -2.57 27.19 -0.61
C LEU A 232 -3.71 26.81 0.34
N ALA A 233 -3.68 27.25 1.60
CA ALA A 233 -4.81 27.06 2.51
C ALA A 233 -6.07 27.80 2.00
N ASP A 234 -5.93 29.02 1.48
CA ASP A 234 -7.04 29.78 0.88
C ASP A 234 -7.60 29.12 -0.39
N VAL A 235 -6.73 28.53 -1.23
CA VAL A 235 -7.12 27.90 -2.50
C VAL A 235 -7.74 26.50 -2.31
N LEU A 236 -7.44 25.84 -1.19
CA LEU A 236 -7.88 24.48 -0.88
C LEU A 236 -9.09 24.43 0.09
N GLN A 237 -9.60 25.57 0.53
CA GLN A 237 -10.91 25.70 1.21
C GLN A 237 -12.07 25.47 0.26
#